data_AF-A0A0D7A8G0-F1
#
_entry.id   AF-A0A0D7A8G0-F1
#
_cell.length_a   1.000
_cell.length_b   1.000
_cell.length_c   1.000
_cell.angle_alpha   90.00
_cell.angle_beta   90.00
_cell.angle_gamma   90.00
#
_symmetry.space_group_name_H-M   'P 1'
#
loop_
_entity.id
_entity.type
_entity.pdbx_description
1 polymer ?
#
loop_
_entity_poly.entity_id
_entity_poly.type
_entity_poly.pdbx_seq_one_letter_code
_entity_poly.pdbx_strand_id
1 'polypeptide(L)'
;RIEELRDTHRLESASQSDQIERLRRQVAEAEALLRTSQGVISQGEADIIRQKAEAQKLQKDVELANARVKEEEEKRTKAITLLKTVRQKLVKSEKDREDLAKELSAKEQQERTRLQNEIEVANAERERAVAGLKAQFDKEVVSLKERHDKEMVALRSQLELDAITAKSAHDAEIAAQSRRITALEASVQSLSSDKALYFEQSQLRQGELESARAHLETLQREEVELQYQLREAQERIALLTENLTEAQRNYETLMREPNAAKADRVAVEAKYEKQLADLGRNIATLERERGESEAQWARKLREKVRALDELKESLGAASRNKEQGEEAVDEMKRQLDHLTDENQEYQKQVLDLQRRIAKTEDREDTVKEREREVAARITVLERQVEESRTRESQIRATNKTLREELRKVQSSAALLERQRNPGVGYWTTRTENVAAASSPSLASARPESPRPPSASKSPTPSFTPPSSAMARSASSMSAQDEEAINLEYLRNVILQFLEHKDMRPSLVKVMSIILHFTPQEMRRLTASLKS
;
A
#
# COMPACT_ATOMS: atom_id res chain seq x y z
N ARG A 1 185.08 -90.34 69.34
CA ARG A 1 184.05 -89.96 70.36
C ARG A 1 183.73 -88.46 70.41
N ILE A 2 184.67 -87.52 70.19
CA ILE A 2 184.34 -86.09 69.99
C ILE A 2 183.77 -85.81 68.58
N GLU A 3 184.10 -86.63 67.58
CA GLU A 3 183.59 -86.50 66.21
C GLU A 3 182.13 -86.96 66.06
N GLU A 4 181.68 -87.96 66.81
CA GLU A 4 180.29 -88.45 66.78
C GLU A 4 179.27 -87.42 67.31
N LEU A 5 179.69 -86.49 68.18
CA LEU A 5 178.85 -85.39 68.70
C LEU A 5 178.74 -84.20 67.73
N ARG A 6 179.63 -84.10 66.73
CA ARG A 6 179.55 -83.05 65.71
C ARG A 6 178.62 -83.44 64.57
N ASP A 7 178.53 -84.72 64.23
CA ASP A 7 177.65 -85.19 63.16
C ASP A 7 176.17 -85.28 63.60
N THR A 8 175.88 -85.54 64.88
CA THR A 8 174.50 -85.50 65.39
C THR A 8 173.91 -84.08 65.38
N HIS A 9 174.69 -83.06 65.77
CA HIS A 9 174.22 -81.67 65.76
C HIS A 9 173.98 -81.10 64.34
N ARG A 10 174.69 -81.61 63.32
CA ARG A 10 174.48 -81.20 61.92
C ARG A 10 173.19 -81.76 61.33
N LEU A 11 172.89 -83.03 61.59
CA LEU A 11 171.66 -83.66 61.11
C LEU A 11 170.41 -83.10 61.81
N GLU A 12 170.52 -82.74 63.09
CA GLU A 12 169.42 -82.16 63.85
C GLU A 12 169.12 -80.71 63.41
N SER A 13 170.16 -79.92 63.11
CA SER A 13 169.99 -78.55 62.61
C SER A 13 169.39 -78.51 61.19
N ALA A 14 169.78 -79.45 60.31
CA ALA A 14 169.18 -79.59 58.98
C ALA A 14 167.71 -80.08 59.03
N SER A 15 167.40 -81.03 59.94
CA SER A 15 166.01 -81.48 60.14
C SER A 15 165.11 -80.36 60.67
N GLN A 16 165.62 -79.50 61.56
CA GLN A 16 164.87 -78.37 62.08
C GLN A 16 164.64 -77.28 61.02
N SER A 17 165.61 -77.02 60.14
CA SER A 17 165.42 -76.03 59.06
C SER A 17 164.38 -76.47 58.03
N ASP A 18 164.38 -77.75 57.64
CA ASP A 18 163.40 -78.29 56.68
C ASP A 18 161.96 -78.26 57.23
N GLN A 19 161.82 -78.50 58.53
CA GLN A 19 160.51 -78.45 59.19
C GLN A 19 159.98 -77.02 59.31
N ILE A 20 160.86 -76.04 59.54
CA ILE A 20 160.51 -74.60 59.52
C ILE A 20 160.11 -74.15 58.10
N GLU A 21 160.80 -74.62 57.06
CA GLU A 21 160.40 -74.31 55.67
C GLU A 21 159.06 -74.91 55.27
N ARG A 22 158.76 -76.16 55.67
CA ARG A 22 157.44 -76.76 55.41
C ARG A 22 156.32 -76.01 56.12
N LEU A 23 156.54 -75.60 57.37
CA LEU A 23 155.56 -74.82 58.12
C LEU A 23 155.34 -73.43 57.49
N ARG A 24 156.39 -72.77 56.98
CA ARG A 24 156.25 -71.50 56.26
C ARG A 24 155.49 -71.64 54.94
N ARG A 25 155.73 -72.71 54.17
CA ARG A 25 154.94 -73.00 52.95
C ARG A 25 153.46 -73.25 53.28
N GLN A 26 153.18 -74.02 54.32
CA GLN A 26 151.81 -74.30 54.76
C GLN A 26 151.08 -73.04 55.26
N VAL A 27 151.78 -72.13 55.95
CA VAL A 27 151.20 -70.84 56.36
C VAL A 27 150.92 -69.95 55.15
N ALA A 28 151.84 -69.88 54.18
CA ALA A 28 151.63 -69.08 52.96
C ALA A 28 150.47 -69.62 52.10
N GLU A 29 150.32 -70.94 51.97
CA GLU A 29 149.19 -71.56 51.27
C GLU A 29 147.87 -71.33 52.01
N ALA A 30 147.85 -71.43 53.34
CA ALA A 30 146.67 -71.16 54.15
C ALA A 30 146.25 -69.68 54.08
N GLU A 31 147.20 -68.74 54.11
CA GLU A 31 146.94 -67.31 53.95
C GLU A 31 146.42 -66.96 52.55
N ALA A 32 146.92 -67.63 51.51
CA ALA A 32 146.43 -67.47 50.14
C ALA A 32 144.98 -67.96 49.98
N LEU A 33 144.63 -69.11 50.57
CA LEU A 33 143.26 -69.64 50.57
C LEU A 33 142.29 -68.80 51.40
N LEU A 34 142.76 -68.18 52.49
CA LEU A 34 141.94 -67.29 53.32
C LEU A 34 141.62 -65.98 52.58
N ARG A 35 142.59 -65.41 51.86
CA ARG A 35 142.39 -64.22 51.03
C ARG A 35 141.44 -64.47 49.86
N THR A 36 141.52 -65.63 49.20
CA THR A 36 140.56 -65.97 48.14
C THR A 36 139.16 -66.21 48.70
N SER A 37 139.01 -66.83 49.87
CA SER A 37 137.69 -66.99 50.51
C SER A 37 137.07 -65.65 50.94
N GLN A 38 137.87 -64.71 51.47
CA GLN A 38 137.40 -63.37 51.81
C GLN A 38 136.98 -62.56 50.58
N GLY A 39 137.66 -62.76 49.44
CA GLY A 39 137.27 -62.16 48.15
C GLY A 39 135.93 -62.69 47.62
N VAL A 40 135.67 -63.99 47.75
CA VAL A 40 134.41 -64.60 47.30
C VAL A 40 133.24 -64.24 48.23
N ILE A 41 133.47 -64.16 49.54
CA ILE A 41 132.46 -63.75 50.52
C ILE A 41 132.06 -62.28 50.31
N SER A 42 133.02 -61.39 50.08
CA SER A 42 132.74 -59.96 49.83
C SER A 42 132.02 -59.71 48.50
N GLN A 43 132.29 -60.49 47.45
CA GLN A 43 131.50 -60.44 46.20
C GLN A 43 130.06 -60.94 46.40
N GLY A 44 129.87 -62.05 47.13
CA GLY A 44 128.53 -62.57 47.43
C GLY A 44 127.67 -61.61 48.25
N GLU A 45 128.26 -60.91 49.23
CA GLU A 45 127.56 -59.89 50.01
C GLU A 45 127.17 -58.67 49.16
N ALA A 46 128.04 -58.24 48.23
CA ALA A 46 127.74 -57.14 47.33
C ALA A 46 126.57 -57.46 46.37
N ASP A 47 126.53 -58.68 45.83
CA ASP A 47 125.46 -59.12 44.92
C ASP A 47 124.11 -59.29 45.64
N ILE A 48 124.11 -59.78 46.88
CA ILE A 48 122.90 -59.86 47.71
C ILE A 48 122.34 -58.48 48.02
N ILE A 49 123.19 -57.50 48.34
CA ILE A 49 122.76 -56.11 48.56
C ILE A 49 122.15 -55.51 47.29
N ARG A 50 122.75 -55.81 46.12
CA ARG A 50 122.28 -55.33 44.82
C ARG A 50 120.91 -55.91 44.45
N GLN A 51 120.72 -57.22 44.61
CA GLN A 51 119.43 -57.89 44.38
C GLN A 51 118.35 -57.39 45.36
N LYS A 52 118.71 -57.12 46.62
CA LYS A 52 117.76 -56.59 47.62
C LYS A 52 117.33 -55.16 47.29
N ALA A 53 118.23 -54.34 46.75
CA ALA A 53 117.90 -52.99 46.28
C ALA A 53 116.99 -53.02 45.03
N GLU A 54 117.24 -53.93 44.07
CA GLU A 54 116.39 -54.11 42.90
C GLU A 54 115.00 -54.64 43.26
N ALA A 55 114.90 -55.61 44.18
CA ALA A 55 113.63 -56.11 44.68
C ALA A 55 112.79 -55.00 45.38
N GLN A 56 113.43 -54.15 46.20
CA GLN A 56 112.76 -53.02 46.84
C GLN A 56 112.29 -51.96 45.83
N LYS A 57 113.06 -51.75 44.75
CA LYS A 57 112.69 -50.81 43.70
C LYS A 57 111.47 -51.31 42.91
N LEU A 58 111.47 -52.58 42.51
CA LEU A 58 110.33 -53.21 41.85
C LEU A 58 109.09 -53.23 42.73
N GLN A 59 109.24 -53.44 44.04
CA GLN A 59 108.11 -53.39 44.98
C GLN A 59 107.49 -51.99 45.07
N LYS A 60 108.31 -50.93 45.12
CA LYS A 60 107.83 -49.54 45.05
C LYS A 60 107.17 -49.20 43.72
N ASP A 61 107.71 -49.68 42.60
CA ASP A 61 107.14 -49.44 41.27
C ASP A 61 105.77 -50.12 41.13
N VAL A 62 105.58 -51.31 41.70
CA VAL A 62 104.29 -52.02 41.76
C VAL A 62 103.28 -51.28 42.65
N GLU A 63 103.70 -50.75 43.79
CA GLU A 63 102.83 -49.94 44.67
C GLU A 63 102.36 -48.65 43.98
N LEU A 64 103.25 -47.95 43.27
CA LEU A 64 102.92 -46.75 42.50
C LEU A 64 101.98 -47.04 41.32
N ALA A 65 102.19 -48.15 40.61
CA ALA A 65 101.30 -48.58 39.54
C ALA A 65 99.89 -48.89 40.08
N ASN A 66 99.79 -49.58 41.22
CA ASN A 66 98.52 -49.87 41.87
C ASN A 66 97.78 -48.62 42.35
N ALA A 67 98.50 -47.61 42.85
CA ALA A 67 97.91 -46.33 43.23
C ALA A 67 97.31 -45.60 42.02
N ARG A 68 98.02 -45.58 40.88
CA ARG A 68 97.53 -44.97 39.64
C ARG A 68 96.29 -45.67 39.07
N VAL A 69 96.25 -47.01 39.15
CA VAL A 69 95.07 -47.78 38.71
C VAL A 69 93.85 -47.42 39.57
N LYS A 70 94.01 -47.34 40.90
CA LYS A 70 92.92 -46.93 41.81
C LYS A 70 92.43 -45.51 41.53
N GLU A 71 93.33 -44.56 41.29
CA GLU A 71 92.95 -43.19 40.93
C GLU A 71 92.19 -43.12 39.59
N GLU A 72 92.58 -43.90 38.58
CA GLU A 72 91.87 -43.99 37.30
C GLU A 72 90.51 -44.69 37.44
N GLU A 73 90.39 -45.71 38.29
CA GLU A 73 89.10 -46.34 38.62
C GLU A 73 88.16 -45.38 39.34
N GLU A 74 88.66 -44.57 40.27
CA GLU A 74 87.89 -43.52 40.94
C GLU A 74 87.44 -42.41 39.97
N LYS A 75 88.29 -42.02 39.01
CA LYS A 75 87.90 -41.07 37.96
C LYS A 75 86.83 -41.66 37.04
N ARG A 76 86.95 -42.93 36.65
CA ARG A 76 85.94 -43.63 35.84
C ARG A 76 84.60 -43.74 36.55
N THR A 77 84.60 -44.09 37.83
CA THR A 77 83.35 -44.18 38.62
C THR A 77 82.70 -42.81 38.83
N LYS A 78 83.49 -41.75 39.07
CA LYS A 78 83.00 -40.36 39.11
C LYS A 78 82.45 -39.89 37.76
N ALA A 79 83.12 -40.22 36.65
CA ALA A 79 82.63 -39.91 35.31
C ALA A 79 81.32 -40.66 34.97
N ILE A 80 81.21 -41.93 35.35
CA ILE A 80 79.99 -42.74 35.15
C ILE A 80 78.83 -42.19 35.99
N THR A 81 79.07 -41.80 37.24
CA THR A 81 78.03 -41.19 38.08
C THR A 81 77.60 -39.81 37.57
N LEU A 82 78.53 -39.02 37.04
CA LEU A 82 78.23 -37.73 36.41
C LEU A 82 77.45 -37.92 35.10
N LEU A 83 77.82 -38.89 34.26
CA LEU A 83 77.05 -39.25 33.06
C LEU A 83 75.66 -39.79 33.41
N LYS A 84 75.52 -40.58 34.49
CA LYS A 84 74.22 -41.08 34.97
C LYS A 84 73.32 -39.93 35.44
N THR A 85 73.86 -38.97 36.17
CA THR A 85 73.11 -37.78 36.62
C THR A 85 72.76 -36.85 35.46
N VAL A 86 73.67 -36.65 34.49
CA VAL A 86 73.38 -35.90 33.26
C VAL A 86 72.31 -36.58 32.44
N ARG A 87 72.41 -37.91 32.20
CA ARG A 87 71.38 -38.68 31.49
C ARG A 87 70.03 -38.59 32.20
N GLN A 88 70.00 -38.73 33.52
CA GLN A 88 68.76 -38.64 34.29
C GLN A 88 68.14 -37.23 34.23
N LYS A 89 68.96 -36.17 34.25
CA LYS A 89 68.51 -34.79 34.05
C LYS A 89 68.02 -34.56 32.63
N LEU A 90 68.68 -35.13 31.62
CA LEU A 90 68.31 -34.98 30.22
C LEU A 90 66.98 -35.68 29.93
N VAL A 91 66.82 -36.93 30.39
CA VAL A 91 65.55 -37.67 30.32
C VAL A 91 64.43 -36.96 31.09
N LYS A 92 64.71 -36.42 32.28
CA LYS A 92 63.73 -35.58 32.99
C LYS A 92 63.38 -34.34 32.19
N SER A 93 64.36 -33.62 31.64
CA SER A 93 64.11 -32.41 30.86
C SER A 93 63.39 -32.69 29.53
N GLU A 94 63.63 -33.84 28.91
CA GLU A 94 62.91 -34.30 27.72
C GLU A 94 61.48 -34.65 28.08
N LYS A 95 61.26 -35.37 29.18
CA LYS A 95 59.93 -35.70 29.67
C LYS A 95 59.14 -34.45 30.07
N ASP A 96 59.77 -33.53 30.80
CA ASP A 96 59.18 -32.24 31.16
C ASP A 96 58.89 -31.40 29.91
N ARG A 97 59.75 -31.43 28.88
CA ARG A 97 59.46 -30.79 27.58
C ARG A 97 58.31 -31.44 26.84
N GLU A 98 58.24 -32.77 26.86
CA GLU A 98 57.19 -33.53 26.19
C GLU A 98 55.83 -33.30 26.88
N ASP A 99 55.82 -33.24 28.22
CA ASP A 99 54.63 -32.95 29.01
C ASP A 99 54.19 -31.48 28.82
N LEU A 100 55.13 -30.52 28.76
CA LEU A 100 54.83 -29.13 28.41
C LEU A 100 54.32 -28.99 26.97
N ALA A 101 54.86 -29.75 26.01
CA ALA A 101 54.39 -29.76 24.63
C ALA A 101 52.98 -30.36 24.52
N LYS A 102 52.67 -31.42 25.29
CA LYS A 102 51.33 -32.01 25.39
C LYS A 102 50.34 -31.04 26.03
N GLU A 103 50.71 -30.35 27.10
CA GLU A 103 49.87 -29.31 27.71
C GLU A 103 49.63 -28.13 26.77
N LEU A 104 50.64 -27.68 26.03
CA LEU A 104 50.49 -26.61 25.03
C LEU A 104 49.59 -27.06 23.87
N SER A 105 49.78 -28.27 23.33
CA SER A 105 48.89 -28.86 22.32
C SER A 105 47.45 -28.94 22.82
N ALA A 106 47.25 -29.39 24.07
CA ALA A 106 45.92 -29.52 24.66
C ALA A 106 45.27 -28.15 24.89
N LYS A 107 46.03 -27.14 25.32
CA LYS A 107 45.55 -25.75 25.47
C LYS A 107 45.24 -25.12 24.12
N GLU A 108 46.08 -25.31 23.11
CA GLU A 108 45.82 -24.85 21.74
C GLU A 108 44.58 -25.54 21.14
N GLN A 109 44.39 -26.83 21.37
CA GLN A 109 43.17 -27.54 20.93
C GLN A 109 41.94 -27.03 21.69
N GLN A 110 42.06 -26.77 23.00
CA GLN A 110 40.97 -26.20 23.78
C GLN A 110 40.63 -24.77 23.32
N GLU A 111 41.61 -23.92 23.06
CA GLU A 111 41.38 -22.57 22.51
C GLU A 111 40.82 -22.62 21.09
N ARG A 112 41.31 -23.51 20.23
CA ARG A 112 40.73 -23.73 18.89
C ARG A 112 39.27 -24.15 18.98
N THR A 113 38.92 -25.09 19.86
CA THR A 113 37.51 -25.49 20.04
C THR A 113 36.65 -24.36 20.62
N ARG A 114 37.19 -23.54 21.53
CA ARG A 114 36.49 -22.36 22.05
C ARG A 114 36.23 -21.33 20.96
N LEU A 115 37.25 -20.95 20.19
CA LEU A 115 37.12 -20.01 19.08
C LEU A 115 36.19 -20.54 18.00
N GLN A 116 36.23 -21.85 17.73
CA GLN A 116 35.35 -22.48 16.76
C GLN A 116 33.88 -22.45 17.23
N ASN A 117 33.63 -22.73 18.51
CA ASN A 117 32.30 -22.58 19.11
C ASN A 117 31.83 -21.11 19.10
N GLU A 118 32.70 -20.15 19.39
CA GLU A 118 32.37 -18.72 19.34
C GLU A 118 32.03 -18.26 17.92
N ILE A 119 32.77 -18.74 16.90
CA ILE A 119 32.46 -18.50 15.49
C ILE A 119 31.11 -19.11 15.12
N GLU A 120 30.82 -20.34 15.56
CA GLU A 120 29.53 -21.00 15.32
C GLU A 120 28.37 -20.24 15.98
N VAL A 121 28.54 -19.78 17.23
CA VAL A 121 27.54 -18.96 17.93
C VAL A 121 27.33 -17.63 17.21
N ALA A 122 28.42 -16.92 16.85
CA ALA A 122 28.33 -15.66 16.13
C ALA A 122 27.68 -15.82 14.75
N ASN A 123 27.97 -16.90 14.04
CA ASN A 123 27.32 -17.23 12.77
C ASN A 123 25.83 -17.54 12.97
N ALA A 124 25.47 -18.33 13.98
CA ALA A 124 24.07 -18.63 14.30
C ALA A 124 23.28 -17.38 14.71
N GLU A 125 23.88 -16.46 15.46
CA GLU A 125 23.27 -15.16 15.80
C GLU A 125 23.10 -14.27 14.56
N ARG A 126 24.12 -14.20 13.70
CA ARG A 126 24.05 -13.47 12.43
C ARG A 126 22.97 -14.05 11.51
N GLU A 127 22.88 -15.37 11.39
CA GLU A 127 21.83 -16.04 10.61
C GLU A 127 20.44 -15.78 11.19
N ARG A 128 20.27 -15.84 12.52
CA ARG A 128 19.00 -15.46 13.16
C ARG A 128 18.64 -14.00 12.91
N ALA A 129 19.59 -13.07 12.98
CA ALA A 129 19.34 -11.66 12.70
C ALA A 129 18.94 -11.43 11.24
N VAL A 130 19.62 -12.07 10.29
CA VAL A 130 19.28 -12.00 8.86
C VAL A 130 17.92 -12.63 8.59
N ALA A 131 17.61 -13.77 9.19
CA ALA A 131 16.29 -14.41 9.07
C ALA A 131 15.18 -13.54 9.67
N GLY A 132 15.43 -12.91 10.82
CA GLY A 132 14.51 -11.97 11.45
C GLY A 132 14.22 -10.74 10.59
N LEU A 133 15.26 -10.12 10.01
CA LEU A 133 15.12 -9.00 9.09
C LEU A 133 14.36 -9.40 7.82
N LYS A 134 14.69 -10.55 7.22
CA LYS A 134 13.94 -11.08 6.06
C LYS A 134 12.47 -11.28 6.38
N ALA A 135 12.16 -11.90 7.52
CA ALA A 135 10.78 -12.11 7.95
C ALA A 135 10.02 -10.79 8.22
N GLN A 136 10.70 -9.74 8.70
CA GLN A 136 10.10 -8.41 8.85
C GLN A 136 9.83 -7.76 7.49
N PHE A 137 10.79 -7.77 6.56
CA PHE A 137 10.61 -7.26 5.21
C PHE A 137 9.49 -8.01 4.47
N ASP A 138 9.43 -9.33 4.57
CA ASP A 138 8.36 -10.12 3.94
C ASP A 138 6.98 -9.75 4.50
N LYS A 139 6.88 -9.54 5.83
CA LYS A 139 5.64 -9.06 6.46
C LYS A 139 5.24 -7.66 5.99
N GLU A 140 6.20 -6.73 5.89
CA GLU A 140 5.94 -5.37 5.42
C GLU A 140 5.48 -5.38 3.96
N VAL A 141 6.14 -6.15 3.10
CA VAL A 141 5.77 -6.32 1.68
C VAL A 141 4.37 -6.89 1.55
N VAL A 142 4.00 -7.91 2.34
CA VAL A 142 2.64 -8.45 2.35
C VAL A 142 1.64 -7.39 2.84
N SER A 143 1.95 -6.67 3.91
CA SER A 143 1.05 -5.63 4.43
C SER A 143 0.82 -4.47 3.44
N LEU A 144 1.85 -4.08 2.68
CA LEU A 144 1.74 -3.06 1.64
C LEU A 144 0.92 -3.54 0.46
N LYS A 145 1.12 -4.80 0.03
CA LYS A 145 0.29 -5.42 -1.00
C LYS A 145 -1.17 -5.50 -0.58
N GLU A 146 -1.46 -5.96 0.64
CA GLU A 146 -2.82 -6.00 1.16
C GLU A 146 -3.47 -4.62 1.26
N ARG A 147 -2.71 -3.58 1.63
CA ARG A 147 -3.23 -2.20 1.64
C ARG A 147 -3.55 -1.72 0.24
N HIS A 148 -2.64 -1.90 -0.71
CA HIS A 148 -2.88 -1.52 -2.10
C HIS A 148 -4.03 -2.30 -2.73
N ASP A 149 -4.16 -3.60 -2.46
CA ASP A 149 -5.27 -4.40 -2.96
C ASP A 149 -6.60 -3.90 -2.38
N LYS A 150 -6.64 -3.57 -1.07
CA LYS A 150 -7.82 -2.95 -0.43
C LYS A 150 -8.16 -1.58 -1.02
N GLU A 151 -7.17 -0.71 -1.22
CA GLU A 151 -7.35 0.61 -1.83
C GLU A 151 -7.85 0.50 -3.27
N MET A 152 -7.30 -0.43 -4.07
CA MET A 152 -7.72 -0.68 -5.44
C MET A 152 -9.16 -1.22 -5.51
N VAL A 153 -9.55 -2.10 -4.60
CA VAL A 153 -10.94 -2.58 -4.50
C VAL A 153 -11.88 -1.46 -4.08
N ALA A 154 -11.49 -0.63 -3.10
CA ALA A 154 -12.27 0.52 -2.66
C ALA A 154 -12.45 1.56 -3.78
N LEU A 155 -11.39 1.87 -4.53
CA LEU A 155 -11.43 2.76 -5.69
C LEU A 155 -12.36 2.22 -6.79
N ARG A 156 -12.29 0.92 -7.10
CA ARG A 156 -13.20 0.29 -8.08
C ARG A 156 -14.65 0.37 -7.61
N SER A 157 -14.92 0.02 -6.35
CA SER A 157 -16.26 0.12 -5.77
C SER A 157 -16.78 1.57 -5.80
N GLN A 158 -15.92 2.56 -5.52
CA GLN A 158 -16.30 3.97 -5.58
C GLN A 158 -16.63 4.39 -7.01
N LEU A 159 -15.79 4.03 -7.99
CA LEU A 159 -16.05 4.34 -9.40
C LEU A 159 -17.31 3.65 -9.94
N GLU A 160 -17.61 2.44 -9.47
CA GLU A 160 -18.86 1.74 -9.80
C GLU A 160 -20.08 2.47 -9.21
N LEU A 161 -20.00 2.94 -7.97
CA LEU A 161 -21.06 3.75 -7.35
C LEU A 161 -21.23 5.10 -8.07
N ASP A 162 -20.14 5.78 -8.40
CA ASP A 162 -20.18 7.05 -9.14
C ASP A 162 -20.76 6.85 -10.56
N ALA A 163 -20.45 5.73 -11.22
CA ALA A 163 -21.03 5.39 -12.51
C ALA A 163 -22.54 5.09 -12.41
N ILE A 164 -22.99 4.39 -11.35
CA ILE A 164 -24.41 4.10 -11.12
C ILE A 164 -25.16 5.40 -10.81
N THR A 165 -24.62 6.25 -9.93
CA THR A 165 -25.25 7.53 -9.57
C THR A 165 -25.34 8.46 -10.77
N ALA A 166 -24.28 8.57 -11.58
CA ALA A 166 -24.29 9.35 -12.82
C ALA A 166 -25.33 8.81 -13.83
N LYS A 167 -25.42 7.49 -14.01
CA LYS A 167 -26.47 6.88 -14.86
C LYS A 167 -27.87 7.19 -14.33
N SER A 168 -28.11 7.04 -13.04
CA SER A 168 -29.41 7.31 -12.43
C SER A 168 -29.83 8.79 -12.55
N ALA A 169 -28.88 9.71 -12.42
CA ALA A 169 -29.12 11.14 -12.59
C ALA A 169 -29.48 11.47 -14.05
N HIS A 170 -28.77 10.87 -15.01
CA HIS A 170 -29.06 11.02 -16.43
C HIS A 170 -30.43 10.42 -16.81
N ASP A 171 -30.78 9.24 -16.29
CA ASP A 171 -32.08 8.61 -16.52
C ASP A 171 -33.22 9.45 -15.94
N ALA A 172 -33.02 10.06 -14.77
CA ALA A 172 -33.97 11.00 -14.17
C ALA A 172 -34.14 12.27 -15.02
N GLU A 173 -33.05 12.80 -15.60
CA GLU A 173 -33.10 13.95 -16.49
C GLU A 173 -33.82 13.62 -17.81
N ILE A 174 -33.54 12.46 -18.41
CA ILE A 174 -34.29 11.97 -19.59
C ILE A 174 -35.76 11.85 -19.25
N ALA A 175 -36.13 11.22 -18.14
CA ALA A 175 -37.53 11.08 -17.74
C ALA A 175 -38.21 12.44 -17.54
N ALA A 176 -37.51 13.43 -16.96
CA ALA A 176 -38.03 14.79 -16.81
C ALA A 176 -38.22 15.49 -18.16
N GLN A 177 -37.26 15.35 -19.08
CA GLN A 177 -37.36 15.89 -20.44
C GLN A 177 -38.49 15.22 -21.23
N SER A 178 -38.63 13.89 -21.16
CA SER A 178 -39.74 13.16 -21.78
C SER A 178 -41.09 13.62 -21.25
N ARG A 179 -41.24 13.80 -19.93
CA ARG A 179 -42.47 14.37 -19.33
C ARG A 179 -42.77 15.77 -19.88
N ARG A 180 -41.74 16.62 -20.00
CA ARG A 180 -41.89 17.97 -20.56
C ARG A 180 -42.31 17.93 -22.04
N ILE A 181 -41.73 17.03 -22.83
CA ILE A 181 -42.12 16.80 -24.22
C ILE A 181 -43.59 16.39 -24.30
N THR A 182 -44.01 15.37 -23.53
CA THR A 182 -45.42 14.93 -23.53
C THR A 182 -46.40 16.02 -23.11
N ALA A 183 -46.03 16.88 -22.16
CA ALA A 183 -46.86 18.00 -21.73
C ALA A 183 -46.97 19.08 -22.82
N LEU A 184 -45.87 19.38 -23.52
CA LEU A 184 -45.88 20.31 -24.65
C LEU A 184 -46.67 19.76 -25.84
N GLU A 185 -46.53 18.47 -26.14
CA GLU A 185 -47.30 17.79 -27.18
C GLU A 185 -48.80 17.84 -26.89
N ALA A 186 -49.22 17.55 -25.65
CA ALA A 186 -50.62 17.66 -25.23
C ALA A 186 -51.15 19.10 -25.35
N SER A 187 -50.35 20.11 -24.98
CA SER A 187 -50.72 21.51 -25.15
C SER A 187 -50.87 21.91 -26.62
N VAL A 188 -49.97 21.45 -27.50
CA VAL A 188 -50.06 21.71 -28.94
C VAL A 188 -51.30 21.03 -29.54
N GLN A 189 -51.60 19.80 -29.12
CA GLN A 189 -52.81 19.10 -29.55
C GLN A 189 -54.07 19.84 -29.11
N SER A 190 -54.15 20.28 -27.85
CA SER A 190 -55.28 21.10 -27.35
C SER A 190 -55.43 22.41 -28.12
N LEU A 191 -54.34 23.13 -28.38
CA LEU A 191 -54.40 24.37 -29.17
C LEU A 191 -54.82 24.12 -30.62
N SER A 192 -54.42 22.98 -31.18
CA SER A 192 -54.83 22.57 -32.53
C SER A 192 -56.31 22.23 -32.60
N SER A 193 -56.87 21.55 -31.58
CA SER A 193 -58.31 21.27 -31.51
C SER A 193 -59.10 22.55 -31.30
N ASP A 194 -58.65 23.44 -30.40
CA ASP A 194 -59.31 24.73 -30.17
C ASP A 194 -59.32 25.57 -31.45
N LYS A 195 -58.20 25.62 -32.18
CA LYS A 195 -58.13 26.30 -33.49
C LYS A 195 -59.12 25.71 -34.48
N ALA A 196 -59.27 24.39 -34.55
CA ALA A 196 -60.24 23.74 -35.43
C ALA A 196 -61.68 24.12 -35.05
N LEU A 197 -62.01 24.10 -33.74
CA LEU A 197 -63.33 24.50 -33.23
C LEU A 197 -63.65 25.97 -33.54
N TYR A 198 -62.70 26.89 -33.33
CA TYR A 198 -62.89 28.30 -33.69
C TYR A 198 -63.06 28.50 -35.19
N PHE A 199 -62.36 27.72 -36.01
CA PHE A 199 -62.51 27.76 -37.45
C PHE A 199 -63.88 27.27 -37.90
N GLU A 200 -64.37 26.15 -37.36
CA GLU A 200 -65.72 25.65 -37.60
C GLU A 200 -66.79 26.65 -37.15
N GLN A 201 -66.63 27.24 -35.97
CA GLN A 201 -67.54 28.29 -35.47
C GLN A 201 -67.55 29.50 -36.41
N SER A 202 -66.38 29.93 -36.90
CA SER A 202 -66.27 31.03 -37.86
C SER A 202 -66.96 30.71 -39.18
N GLN A 203 -66.82 29.47 -39.69
CA GLN A 203 -67.51 29.02 -40.89
C GLN A 203 -69.02 28.98 -40.72
N LEU A 204 -69.51 28.48 -39.58
CA LEU A 204 -70.95 28.47 -39.26
C LEU A 204 -71.51 29.89 -39.24
N ARG A 205 -70.84 30.82 -38.56
CA ARG A 205 -71.23 32.24 -38.52
C ARG A 205 -71.21 32.87 -39.90
N GLN A 206 -70.23 32.54 -40.73
CA GLN A 206 -70.18 32.99 -42.11
C GLN A 206 -71.38 32.46 -42.92
N GLY A 207 -71.72 31.17 -42.79
CA GLY A 207 -72.90 30.58 -43.43
C GLY A 207 -74.22 31.20 -42.97
N GLU A 208 -74.36 31.48 -41.67
CA GLU A 208 -75.52 32.21 -41.12
C GLU A 208 -75.63 33.63 -41.71
N LEU A 209 -74.51 34.36 -41.83
CA LEU A 209 -74.48 35.69 -42.44
C LEU A 209 -74.82 35.65 -43.93
N GLU A 210 -74.29 34.68 -44.67
CA GLU A 210 -74.60 34.49 -46.09
C GLU A 210 -76.07 34.10 -46.30
N SER A 211 -76.62 33.25 -45.44
CA SER A 211 -78.05 32.91 -45.44
C SER A 211 -78.93 34.12 -45.12
N ALA A 212 -78.56 34.93 -44.12
CA ALA A 212 -79.30 36.14 -43.78
C ALA A 212 -79.26 37.17 -44.92
N ARG A 213 -78.11 37.32 -45.59
CA ARG A 213 -77.97 38.17 -46.79
C ARG A 213 -78.85 37.68 -47.94
N ALA A 214 -78.82 36.39 -48.25
CA ALA A 214 -79.68 35.82 -49.29
C ALA A 214 -81.16 36.03 -48.97
N HIS A 215 -81.57 35.89 -47.70
CA HIS A 215 -82.94 36.16 -47.28
C HIS A 215 -83.32 37.65 -47.43
N LEU A 216 -82.42 38.57 -47.04
CA LEU A 216 -82.63 40.00 -47.26
C LEU A 216 -82.75 40.35 -48.75
N GLU A 217 -81.93 39.75 -49.62
CA GLU A 217 -82.05 39.92 -51.07
C GLU A 217 -83.40 39.41 -51.60
N THR A 218 -83.91 38.28 -51.09
CA THR A 218 -85.24 37.79 -51.47
C THR A 218 -86.35 38.75 -51.03
N LEU A 219 -86.30 39.24 -49.78
CA LEU A 219 -87.27 40.22 -49.28
C LEU A 219 -87.21 41.54 -50.05
N GLN A 220 -86.02 42.00 -50.45
CA GLN A 220 -85.87 43.19 -51.29
C GLN A 220 -86.49 43.00 -52.68
N ARG A 221 -86.31 41.82 -53.30
CA ARG A 221 -86.96 41.51 -54.59
C ARG A 221 -88.48 41.48 -54.46
N GLU A 222 -88.99 40.85 -53.40
CA GLU A 222 -90.42 40.82 -53.09
C GLU A 222 -90.97 42.23 -52.83
N GLU A 223 -90.24 43.08 -52.09
CA GLU A 223 -90.62 44.47 -51.84
C GLU A 223 -90.73 45.26 -53.16
N VAL A 224 -89.74 45.12 -54.05
CA VAL A 224 -89.76 45.78 -55.36
C VAL A 224 -90.94 45.29 -56.21
N GLU A 225 -91.23 43.99 -56.20
CA GLU A 225 -92.37 43.41 -56.92
C GLU A 225 -93.72 43.90 -56.35
N LEU A 226 -93.88 43.95 -55.03
CA LEU A 226 -95.07 44.50 -54.37
C LEU A 226 -95.23 46.00 -54.66
N GLN A 227 -94.13 46.76 -54.67
CA GLN A 227 -94.16 48.17 -55.07
C GLN A 227 -94.60 48.32 -56.53
N TYR A 228 -94.18 47.43 -57.43
CA TYR A 228 -94.63 47.41 -58.83
C TYR A 228 -96.13 47.09 -58.93
N GLN A 229 -96.60 46.02 -58.27
CA GLN A 229 -98.02 45.64 -58.24
C GLN A 229 -98.91 46.74 -57.64
N LEU A 230 -98.44 47.44 -56.61
CA LEU A 230 -99.14 48.59 -56.04
C LEU A 230 -99.28 49.72 -57.06
N ARG A 231 -98.22 50.04 -57.81
CA ARG A 231 -98.28 51.04 -58.90
C ARG A 231 -99.25 50.62 -60.00
N GLU A 232 -99.19 49.36 -60.45
CA GLU A 232 -100.13 48.84 -61.45
C GLU A 232 -101.59 48.90 -60.96
N ALA A 233 -101.84 48.54 -59.70
CA ALA A 233 -103.18 48.60 -59.11
C ALA A 233 -103.67 50.04 -59.01
N GLN A 234 -102.80 50.99 -58.64
CA GLN A 234 -103.10 52.42 -58.65
C GLN A 234 -103.43 52.92 -60.07
N GLU A 235 -102.67 52.50 -61.08
CA GLU A 235 -102.95 52.82 -62.50
C GLU A 235 -104.29 52.21 -62.97
N ARG A 236 -104.59 50.94 -62.61
CA ARG A 236 -105.88 50.31 -62.91
C ARG A 236 -107.05 51.00 -62.22
N ILE A 237 -106.89 51.41 -60.96
CA ILE A 237 -107.89 52.20 -60.23
C ILE A 237 -108.10 53.52 -60.95
N ALA A 238 -107.04 54.22 -61.36
CA ALA A 238 -107.15 55.47 -62.12
C ALA A 238 -107.94 55.27 -63.43
N LEU A 239 -107.61 54.24 -64.21
CA LEU A 239 -108.35 53.88 -65.44
C LEU A 239 -109.81 53.50 -65.16
N LEU A 240 -110.09 52.73 -64.11
CA LEU A 240 -111.46 52.39 -63.73
C LEU A 240 -112.25 53.60 -63.25
N THR A 241 -111.62 54.53 -62.53
CA THR A 241 -112.27 55.79 -62.14
C THR A 241 -112.61 56.63 -63.36
N GLU A 242 -111.72 56.71 -64.36
CA GLU A 242 -112.01 57.35 -65.65
C GLU A 242 -113.17 56.66 -66.36
N ASN A 243 -113.13 55.35 -66.54
CA ASN A 243 -114.21 54.57 -67.16
C ASN A 243 -115.54 54.69 -66.40
N LEU A 244 -115.53 54.75 -65.06
CA LEU A 244 -116.74 54.91 -64.26
C LEU A 244 -117.35 56.29 -64.53
N THR A 245 -116.54 57.34 -64.62
CA THR A 245 -117.04 58.67 -65.00
C THR A 245 -117.61 58.68 -66.42
N GLU A 246 -117.02 57.96 -67.36
CA GLU A 246 -117.57 57.77 -68.71
C GLU A 246 -118.85 56.94 -68.71
N ALA A 247 -118.90 55.86 -67.94
CA ALA A 247 -120.06 55.00 -67.80
C ALA A 247 -121.22 55.72 -67.10
N GLN A 248 -120.96 56.62 -66.15
CA GLN A 248 -121.99 57.50 -65.58
C GLN A 248 -122.59 58.42 -66.65
N ARG A 249 -121.77 59.00 -67.53
CA ARG A 249 -122.24 59.75 -68.71
C ARG A 249 -123.07 58.87 -69.65
N ASN A 250 -122.66 57.61 -69.84
CA ASN A 250 -123.37 56.66 -70.67
C ASN A 250 -124.64 56.10 -70.00
N TYR A 251 -124.69 55.96 -68.67
CA TYR A 251 -125.88 55.52 -67.93
C TYR A 251 -126.97 56.59 -67.90
N GLU A 252 -126.59 57.88 -67.89
CA GLU A 252 -127.51 58.96 -68.21
C GLU A 252 -128.15 58.76 -69.60
N THR A 253 -127.41 58.23 -70.57
CA THR A 253 -127.94 57.91 -71.91
C THR A 253 -128.73 56.59 -71.97
N LEU A 254 -128.48 55.63 -71.08
CA LEU A 254 -129.03 54.27 -71.13
C LEU A 254 -130.22 54.00 -70.19
N MET A 255 -130.62 54.95 -69.33
CA MET A 255 -131.87 54.88 -68.54
C MET A 255 -133.16 54.93 -69.38
N ARG A 256 -133.06 54.67 -70.69
CA ARG A 256 -134.17 54.61 -71.65
C ARG A 256 -134.36 53.17 -72.18
N GLU A 257 -134.83 52.31 -71.27
CA GLU A 257 -135.61 51.06 -71.48
C GLU A 257 -135.01 49.78 -70.84
N PRO A 258 -135.81 49.01 -70.07
CA PRO A 258 -135.44 47.65 -69.66
C PRO A 258 -136.51 46.56 -69.93
N ASN A 259 -136.04 45.32 -70.15
CA ASN A 259 -136.43 44.07 -69.44
C ASN A 259 -136.55 42.82 -70.33
N ALA A 260 -136.02 41.69 -69.85
CA ALA A 260 -136.68 40.37 -69.95
C ALA A 260 -135.95 39.30 -69.09
N ALA A 261 -136.48 39.01 -67.89
CA ALA A 261 -135.96 37.99 -66.98
C ALA A 261 -136.74 36.66 -67.09
N LYS A 262 -136.12 35.65 -67.73
CA LYS A 262 -136.45 34.21 -67.59
C LYS A 262 -135.21 33.29 -67.61
N ALA A 263 -134.00 33.81 -67.89
CA ALA A 263 -132.74 33.06 -67.87
C ALA A 263 -132.19 32.79 -66.44
N ASP A 264 -132.70 33.50 -65.43
CA ASP A 264 -132.13 33.49 -64.08
C ASP A 264 -132.36 32.19 -63.30
N ARG A 265 -133.42 31.43 -63.61
CA ARG A 265 -133.72 30.19 -62.87
C ARG A 265 -132.76 29.04 -63.19
N VAL A 266 -132.47 28.80 -64.47
CA VAL A 266 -131.52 27.75 -64.89
C VAL A 266 -130.09 28.10 -64.46
N ALA A 267 -129.76 29.39 -64.42
CA ALA A 267 -128.48 29.87 -63.90
C ALA A 267 -128.32 29.63 -62.39
N VAL A 268 -129.41 29.56 -61.63
CA VAL A 268 -129.36 29.32 -60.18
C VAL A 268 -129.17 27.84 -59.85
N GLU A 269 -129.78 26.92 -60.59
CA GLU A 269 -129.59 25.47 -60.40
C GLU A 269 -128.16 25.03 -60.75
N ALA A 270 -127.62 25.51 -61.89
CA ALA A 270 -126.22 25.26 -62.26
C ALA A 270 -125.22 25.85 -61.25
N LYS A 271 -125.57 26.93 -60.54
CA LYS A 271 -124.75 27.48 -59.45
C LYS A 271 -124.70 26.55 -58.25
N TYR A 272 -125.82 25.95 -57.86
CA TYR A 272 -125.86 25.02 -56.72
C TYR A 272 -125.15 23.70 -57.01
N GLU A 273 -125.27 23.15 -58.22
CA GLU A 273 -124.49 21.95 -58.62
C GLU A 273 -122.98 22.24 -58.62
N LYS A 274 -122.57 23.40 -59.15
CA LYS A 274 -121.17 23.83 -59.09
C LYS A 274 -120.69 23.97 -57.65
N GLN A 275 -121.50 24.58 -56.76
CA GLN A 275 -121.17 24.71 -55.35
C GLN A 275 -121.02 23.34 -54.66
N LEU A 276 -121.88 22.38 -54.94
CA LEU A 276 -121.76 21.03 -54.39
C LEU A 276 -120.50 20.31 -54.91
N ALA A 277 -120.18 20.46 -56.19
CA ALA A 277 -118.95 19.91 -56.76
C ALA A 277 -117.69 20.56 -56.16
N ASP A 278 -117.72 21.88 -55.93
CA ASP A 278 -116.63 22.63 -55.29
C ASP A 278 -116.47 22.22 -53.82
N LEU A 279 -117.57 22.06 -53.07
CA LEU A 279 -117.53 21.54 -51.70
C LEU A 279 -116.97 20.11 -51.63
N GLY A 280 -117.34 19.24 -52.58
CA GLY A 280 -116.79 17.89 -52.67
C GLY A 280 -115.28 17.88 -52.94
N ARG A 281 -114.80 18.75 -53.83
CA ARG A 281 -113.35 18.94 -54.06
C ARG A 281 -112.65 19.45 -52.80
N ASN A 282 -113.24 20.42 -52.11
CA ASN A 282 -112.68 20.98 -50.88
C ASN A 282 -112.59 19.94 -49.75
N ILE A 283 -113.58 19.05 -49.60
CA ILE A 283 -113.51 17.95 -48.63
C ILE A 283 -112.36 17.00 -49.00
N ALA A 284 -112.24 16.63 -50.27
CA ALA A 284 -111.17 15.74 -50.73
C ALA A 284 -109.77 16.37 -50.62
N THR A 285 -109.63 17.69 -50.71
CA THR A 285 -108.35 18.37 -50.42
C THR A 285 -108.04 18.37 -48.93
N LEU A 286 -109.02 18.70 -48.08
CA LEU A 286 -108.86 18.71 -46.62
C LEU A 286 -108.52 17.31 -46.06
N GLU A 287 -109.12 16.24 -46.60
CA GLU A 287 -108.81 14.87 -46.18
C GLU A 287 -107.37 14.47 -46.55
N ARG A 288 -106.88 14.91 -47.71
CA ARG A 288 -105.50 14.68 -48.14
C ARG A 288 -104.52 15.47 -47.26
N GLU A 289 -104.78 16.76 -47.04
CA GLU A 289 -103.97 17.60 -46.16
C GLU A 289 -103.93 17.04 -44.73
N ARG A 290 -105.07 16.54 -44.23
CA ARG A 290 -105.13 15.84 -42.95
C ARG A 290 -104.23 14.61 -42.94
N GLY A 291 -104.34 13.72 -43.94
CA GLY A 291 -103.52 12.52 -44.03
C GLY A 291 -102.01 12.82 -44.15
N GLU A 292 -101.64 13.85 -44.91
CA GLU A 292 -100.27 14.34 -45.02
C GLU A 292 -99.77 14.89 -43.69
N SER A 293 -100.59 15.67 -42.97
CA SER A 293 -100.24 16.19 -41.64
C SER A 293 -100.05 15.06 -40.63
N GLU A 294 -100.96 14.08 -40.57
CA GLU A 294 -100.86 12.90 -39.69
C GLU A 294 -99.59 12.09 -40.00
N ALA A 295 -99.26 11.90 -41.29
CA ALA A 295 -98.04 11.23 -41.71
C ALA A 295 -96.78 12.00 -41.30
N GLN A 296 -96.77 13.33 -41.42
CA GLN A 296 -95.68 14.18 -40.97
C GLN A 296 -95.51 14.12 -39.45
N TRP A 297 -96.61 14.19 -38.68
CA TRP A 297 -96.59 14.04 -37.23
C TRP A 297 -96.06 12.66 -36.80
N ALA A 298 -96.47 11.59 -37.48
CA ALA A 298 -95.97 10.25 -37.22
C ALA A 298 -94.46 10.11 -37.49
N ARG A 299 -93.94 10.77 -38.54
CA ARG A 299 -92.49 10.81 -38.82
C ARG A 299 -91.73 11.57 -37.73
N LYS A 300 -92.19 12.79 -37.40
CA LYS A 300 -91.59 13.62 -36.33
C LYS A 300 -91.58 12.88 -34.99
N LEU A 301 -92.66 12.19 -34.65
CA LEU A 301 -92.74 11.41 -33.41
C LEU A 301 -91.71 10.27 -33.39
N ARG A 302 -91.57 9.52 -34.48
CA ARG A 302 -90.55 8.46 -34.59
C ARG A 302 -89.13 9.01 -34.48
N GLU A 303 -88.84 10.15 -35.11
CA GLU A 303 -87.53 10.81 -35.00
C GLU A 303 -87.25 11.27 -33.57
N LYS A 304 -88.26 11.83 -32.87
CA LYS A 304 -88.13 12.21 -31.45
C LYS A 304 -87.91 11.01 -30.55
N VAL A 305 -88.57 9.88 -30.80
CA VAL A 305 -88.34 8.63 -30.06
C VAL A 305 -86.90 8.15 -30.27
N ARG A 306 -86.41 8.11 -31.51
CA ARG A 306 -85.02 7.74 -31.82
C ARG A 306 -84.02 8.66 -31.11
N ALA A 307 -84.22 9.98 -31.21
CA ALA A 307 -83.36 10.95 -30.53
C ALA A 307 -83.37 10.79 -29.00
N LEU A 308 -84.52 10.43 -28.41
CA LEU A 308 -84.60 10.14 -26.98
C LEU A 308 -83.85 8.87 -26.61
N ASP A 309 -83.90 7.84 -27.43
CA ASP A 309 -83.17 6.59 -27.18
C ASP A 309 -81.65 6.78 -27.36
N GLU A 310 -81.21 7.53 -28.37
CA GLU A 310 -79.82 7.97 -28.54
C GLU A 310 -79.32 8.79 -27.34
N LEU A 311 -80.17 9.68 -26.80
CA LEU A 311 -79.85 10.46 -25.60
C LEU A 311 -79.74 9.57 -24.35
N LYS A 312 -80.59 8.55 -24.21
CA LYS A 312 -80.49 7.57 -23.11
C LYS A 312 -79.23 6.73 -23.21
N GLU A 313 -78.87 6.28 -24.42
CA GLU A 313 -77.65 5.50 -24.64
C GLU A 313 -76.40 6.32 -24.32
N SER A 314 -76.33 7.57 -24.81
CA SER A 314 -75.23 8.48 -24.49
C SER A 314 -75.17 8.83 -22.99
N LEU A 315 -76.30 9.03 -22.32
CA LEU A 315 -76.35 9.23 -20.87
C LEU A 315 -75.86 7.98 -20.11
N GLY A 316 -76.27 6.79 -20.55
CA GLY A 316 -75.80 5.52 -19.98
C GLY A 316 -74.30 5.31 -20.16
N ALA A 317 -73.76 5.64 -21.34
CA ALA A 317 -72.33 5.60 -21.61
C ALA A 317 -71.55 6.61 -20.74
N ALA A 318 -72.07 7.84 -20.62
CA ALA A 318 -71.48 8.87 -19.76
C ALA A 318 -71.47 8.43 -18.28
N SER A 319 -72.53 7.78 -17.79
CA SER A 319 -72.59 7.23 -16.43
C SER A 319 -71.52 6.16 -16.19
N ARG A 320 -71.36 5.21 -17.12
CA ARG A 320 -70.33 4.15 -17.01
C ARG A 320 -68.92 4.72 -17.07
N ASN A 321 -68.67 5.70 -17.94
CA ASN A 321 -67.37 6.36 -17.99
C ASN A 321 -67.05 7.11 -16.69
N LYS A 322 -68.07 7.72 -16.07
CA LYS A 322 -67.92 8.35 -14.77
C LYS A 322 -67.57 7.33 -13.67
N GLU A 323 -68.30 6.21 -13.62
CA GLU A 323 -68.02 5.12 -12.67
C GLU A 323 -66.60 4.57 -12.85
N GLN A 324 -66.17 4.31 -14.09
CA GLN A 324 -64.80 3.87 -14.40
C GLN A 324 -63.74 4.92 -14.00
N GLY A 325 -64.05 6.21 -14.19
CA GLY A 325 -63.20 7.30 -13.76
C GLY A 325 -63.08 7.37 -12.23
N GLU A 326 -64.18 7.18 -11.50
CA GLU A 326 -64.18 7.13 -10.03
C GLU A 326 -63.39 5.92 -9.52
N GLU A 327 -63.54 4.73 -10.11
CA GLU A 327 -62.75 3.54 -9.78
C GLU A 327 -61.25 3.75 -10.02
N ALA A 328 -60.87 4.36 -11.15
CA ALA A 328 -59.48 4.68 -11.46
C ALA A 328 -58.89 5.70 -10.48
N VAL A 329 -59.67 6.72 -10.11
CA VAL A 329 -59.26 7.72 -9.10
C VAL A 329 -59.07 7.07 -7.74
N ASP A 330 -59.97 6.18 -7.32
CA ASP A 330 -59.86 5.49 -6.04
C ASP A 330 -58.68 4.52 -6.01
N GLU A 331 -58.36 3.86 -7.11
CA GLU A 331 -57.15 3.03 -7.22
C GLU A 331 -55.88 3.88 -7.13
N MET A 332 -55.84 5.01 -7.83
CA MET A 332 -54.71 5.96 -7.74
C MET A 332 -54.55 6.52 -6.33
N LYS A 333 -55.64 6.79 -5.59
CA LYS A 333 -55.57 7.20 -4.18
C LYS A 333 -54.97 6.10 -3.31
N ARG A 334 -55.38 4.84 -3.47
CA ARG A 334 -54.81 3.72 -2.71
C ARG A 334 -53.31 3.56 -2.96
N GLN A 335 -52.88 3.71 -4.21
CA GLN A 335 -51.46 3.68 -4.56
C GLN A 335 -50.69 4.85 -3.95
N LEU A 336 -51.30 6.04 -3.93
CA LEU A 336 -50.71 7.21 -3.31
C LEU A 336 -50.56 7.00 -1.79
N ASP A 337 -51.60 6.51 -1.12
CA ASP A 337 -51.57 6.19 0.31
C ASP A 337 -50.48 5.16 0.62
N HIS A 338 -50.41 4.07 -0.17
CA HIS A 338 -49.38 3.06 -0.03
C HIS A 338 -47.95 3.62 -0.18
N LEU A 339 -47.70 4.43 -1.21
CA LEU A 339 -46.39 5.07 -1.42
C LEU A 339 -46.06 6.09 -0.32
N THR A 340 -47.06 6.73 0.27
CA THR A 340 -46.83 7.62 1.43
C THR A 340 -46.45 6.84 2.68
N ASP A 341 -47.08 5.69 2.92
CA ASP A 341 -46.73 4.81 4.04
C ASP A 341 -45.31 4.26 3.88
N GLU A 342 -44.95 3.78 2.69
CA GLU A 342 -43.58 3.34 2.38
C GLU A 342 -42.55 4.46 2.61
N ASN A 343 -42.84 5.69 2.16
CA ASN A 343 -41.97 6.84 2.42
C ASN A 343 -41.80 7.11 3.92
N GLN A 344 -42.87 7.00 4.71
CA GLN A 344 -42.78 7.17 6.15
C GLN A 344 -41.94 6.05 6.79
N GLU A 345 -42.03 4.83 6.31
CA GLU A 345 -41.18 3.72 6.77
C GLU A 345 -39.71 3.96 6.42
N TYR A 346 -39.39 4.35 5.20
CA TYR A 346 -38.02 4.71 4.81
C TYR A 346 -37.48 5.87 5.64
N GLN A 347 -38.27 6.90 5.90
CA GLN A 347 -37.87 7.99 6.79
C GLN A 347 -37.53 7.50 8.20
N LYS A 348 -38.34 6.59 8.78
CA LYS A 348 -38.06 5.98 10.09
C LYS A 348 -36.75 5.18 10.06
N GLN A 349 -36.52 4.40 9.00
CA GLN A 349 -35.28 3.63 8.83
C GLN A 349 -34.05 4.54 8.72
N VAL A 350 -34.14 5.64 7.97
CA VAL A 350 -33.06 6.63 7.86
C VAL A 350 -32.74 7.25 9.22
N LEU A 351 -33.76 7.63 9.99
CA LEU A 351 -33.55 8.18 11.35
C LEU A 351 -32.90 7.16 12.29
N ASP A 352 -33.28 5.88 12.20
CA ASP A 352 -32.66 4.82 13.01
C ASP A 352 -31.22 4.53 12.60
N LEU A 353 -30.91 4.58 11.30
CA LEU A 353 -29.53 4.48 10.81
C LEU A 353 -28.68 5.66 11.27
N GLN A 354 -29.20 6.90 11.20
CA GLN A 354 -28.52 8.09 11.73
C GLN A 354 -28.24 7.96 13.22
N ARG A 355 -29.19 7.45 14.02
CA ARG A 355 -28.96 7.16 15.45
C ARG A 355 -27.89 6.09 15.67
N ARG A 356 -27.80 5.09 14.79
CA ARG A 356 -26.74 4.06 14.87
C ARG A 356 -25.37 4.65 14.53
N ILE A 357 -25.28 5.51 13.53
CA ILE A 357 -24.05 6.23 13.15
C ILE A 357 -23.56 7.09 14.32
N ALA A 358 -24.43 7.91 14.92
CA ALA A 358 -24.06 8.72 16.08
C ALA A 358 -23.53 7.86 17.25
N LYS A 359 -24.18 6.72 17.53
CA LYS A 359 -23.70 5.77 18.56
C LYS A 359 -22.35 5.13 18.22
N THR A 360 -22.03 4.94 16.94
CA THR A 360 -20.72 4.44 16.52
C THR A 360 -19.65 5.52 16.62
N GLU A 361 -19.97 6.76 16.27
CA GLU A 361 -19.06 7.91 16.42
C GLU A 361 -18.70 8.13 17.90
N ASP A 362 -19.68 8.12 18.81
CA ASP A 362 -19.45 8.22 20.26
C ASP A 362 -18.48 7.11 20.75
N ARG A 363 -18.64 5.88 20.23
CA ARG A 363 -17.76 4.76 20.57
C ARG A 363 -16.36 4.95 20.00
N GLU A 364 -16.24 5.39 18.76
CA GLU A 364 -14.94 5.70 18.17
C GLU A 364 -14.20 6.77 18.95
N ASP A 365 -14.89 7.82 19.40
CA ASP A 365 -14.29 8.89 20.18
C ASP A 365 -13.82 8.37 21.54
N THR A 366 -14.59 7.51 22.21
CA THR A 366 -14.13 6.86 23.46
C THR A 366 -12.92 5.95 23.23
N VAL A 367 -12.80 5.31 22.07
CA VAL A 367 -11.64 4.48 21.73
C VAL A 367 -10.44 5.36 21.43
N LYS A 368 -10.59 6.45 20.66
CA LYS A 368 -9.53 7.43 20.38
C LYS A 368 -9.01 8.06 21.67
N GLU A 369 -9.87 8.36 22.63
CA GLU A 369 -9.45 8.84 23.95
C GLU A 369 -8.61 7.80 24.70
N ARG A 370 -9.05 6.54 24.74
CA ARG A 370 -8.26 5.45 25.33
C ARG A 370 -6.92 5.23 24.62
N GLU A 371 -6.88 5.33 23.30
CA GLU A 371 -5.63 5.26 22.53
C GLU A 371 -4.68 6.39 22.91
N ARG A 372 -5.18 7.63 23.03
CA ARG A 372 -4.38 8.78 23.50
C ARG A 372 -3.86 8.56 24.91
N GLU A 373 -4.68 8.03 25.82
CA GLU A 373 -4.26 7.69 27.19
C GLU A 373 -3.16 6.62 27.21
N VAL A 374 -3.30 5.56 26.42
CA VAL A 374 -2.31 4.49 26.32
C VAL A 374 -1.02 5.00 25.70
N ALA A 375 -1.09 5.81 24.64
CA ALA A 375 0.08 6.46 24.04
C ALA A 375 0.81 7.35 25.06
N ALA A 376 0.08 8.14 25.85
CA ALA A 376 0.66 8.94 26.92
C ALA A 376 1.37 8.05 27.95
N ARG A 377 0.79 6.91 28.36
CA ARG A 377 1.45 5.96 29.28
C ARG A 377 2.71 5.36 28.68
N ILE A 378 2.71 5.01 27.40
CA ILE A 378 3.89 4.50 26.69
C ILE A 378 5.02 5.52 26.74
N THR A 379 4.76 6.79 26.38
CA THR A 379 5.80 7.84 26.41
C THR A 379 6.38 8.07 27.80
N VAL A 380 5.56 7.99 28.86
CA VAL A 380 6.04 8.08 30.25
C VAL A 380 6.95 6.90 30.61
N LEU A 381 6.56 5.68 30.23
CA LEU A 381 7.36 4.48 30.48
C LEU A 381 8.68 4.49 29.69
N GLU A 382 8.66 4.90 28.43
CA GLU A 382 9.87 5.08 27.61
C GLU A 382 10.83 6.06 28.28
N ARG A 383 10.32 7.20 28.75
CA ARG A 383 11.13 8.17 29.50
C ARG A 383 11.73 7.56 30.77
N GLN A 384 10.98 6.78 31.55
CA GLN A 384 11.49 6.10 32.74
C GLN A 384 12.58 5.08 32.40
N VAL A 385 12.46 4.37 31.28
CA VAL A 385 13.49 3.44 30.77
C VAL A 385 14.75 4.21 30.38
N GLU A 386 14.62 5.33 29.67
CA GLU A 386 15.73 6.21 29.28
C GLU A 386 16.45 6.78 30.52
N GLU A 387 15.70 7.25 31.51
CA GLU A 387 16.22 7.73 32.79
C GLU A 387 16.93 6.60 33.57
N SER A 388 16.42 5.37 33.54
CA SER A 388 17.05 4.23 34.19
C SER A 388 18.34 3.81 33.48
N ARG A 389 18.36 3.81 32.13
CA ARG A 389 19.56 3.55 31.32
C ARG A 389 20.66 4.59 31.55
N THR A 390 20.29 5.87 31.64
CA THR A 390 21.24 6.96 31.94
C THR A 390 21.79 6.86 33.37
N ARG A 391 20.96 6.54 34.37
CA ARG A 391 21.43 6.25 35.74
C ARG A 391 22.37 5.04 35.75
N GLU A 392 22.02 3.96 35.05
CA GLU A 392 22.86 2.77 34.97
C GLU A 392 24.22 3.06 34.33
N SER A 393 24.25 3.80 33.21
CA SER A 393 25.50 4.19 32.55
C SER A 393 26.36 5.08 33.45
N GLN A 394 25.74 5.99 34.21
CA GLN A 394 26.42 6.82 35.20
C GLN A 394 27.01 5.98 36.35
N ILE A 395 26.26 5.02 36.90
CA ILE A 395 26.75 4.10 37.94
C ILE A 395 27.88 3.20 37.41
N ARG A 396 27.82 2.75 36.16
CA ARG A 396 28.90 2.00 35.52
C ARG A 396 30.16 2.86 35.37
N ALA A 397 30.01 4.13 34.99
CA ALA A 397 31.12 5.08 34.90
C ALA A 397 31.75 5.35 36.28
N THR A 398 30.96 5.60 37.32
CA THR A 398 31.48 5.79 38.69
C THR A 398 32.13 4.52 39.25
N ASN A 399 31.60 3.33 38.97
CA ASN A 399 32.27 2.08 39.33
C ASN A 399 33.62 1.93 38.62
N LYS A 400 33.72 2.34 37.35
CA LYS A 400 34.98 2.31 36.61
C LYS A 400 36.00 3.25 37.25
N THR A 401 35.62 4.49 37.57
CA THR A 401 36.53 5.44 38.23
C THR A 401 36.95 4.93 39.61
N LEU A 402 36.03 4.39 40.42
CA LEU A 402 36.37 3.80 41.73
C LEU A 402 37.34 2.62 41.60
N ARG A 403 37.18 1.75 40.59
CA ARG A 403 38.14 0.67 40.31
C ARG A 403 39.50 1.20 39.89
N GLU A 404 39.56 2.31 39.16
CA GLU A 404 40.82 2.97 38.79
C GLU A 404 41.48 3.62 40.01
N GLU A 405 40.72 4.32 40.85
CA GLU A 405 41.21 4.86 42.13
C GLU A 405 41.69 3.74 43.07
N LEU A 406 40.96 2.64 43.17
CA LEU A 406 41.38 1.48 43.96
C LEU A 406 42.70 0.90 43.43
N ARG A 407 42.87 0.79 42.11
CA ARG A 407 44.15 0.36 41.52
C ARG A 407 45.27 1.36 41.80
N LYS A 408 45.00 2.67 41.77
CA LYS A 408 45.98 3.69 42.14
C LYS A 408 46.38 3.56 43.60
N VAL A 409 45.42 3.41 44.52
CA VAL A 409 45.67 3.19 45.95
C VAL A 409 46.43 1.88 46.20
N GLN A 410 46.07 0.79 45.53
CA GLN A 410 46.80 -0.47 45.60
C GLN A 410 48.22 -0.32 45.06
N SER A 411 48.40 0.41 43.96
CA SER A 411 49.73 0.66 43.41
C SER A 411 50.59 1.55 44.30
N SER A 412 50.01 2.56 44.96
CA SER A 412 50.72 3.41 45.91
C SER A 412 51.03 2.67 47.22
N ALA A 413 50.12 1.81 47.70
CA ALA A 413 50.36 0.91 48.83
C ALA A 413 51.47 -0.10 48.50
N ALA A 414 51.46 -0.70 47.30
CA ALA A 414 52.52 -1.60 46.85
C ALA A 414 53.88 -0.88 46.69
N LEU A 415 53.88 0.40 46.29
CA LEU A 415 55.08 1.22 46.23
C LEU A 415 55.65 1.50 47.62
N LEU A 416 54.78 1.76 48.60
CA LEU A 416 55.12 1.95 50.01
C LEU A 416 55.59 0.65 50.67
N GLU A 417 55.04 -0.50 50.26
CA GLU A 417 55.46 -1.83 50.71
C GLU A 417 56.83 -2.21 50.12
N ARG A 418 57.11 -1.83 48.87
CA ARG A 418 58.41 -2.04 48.20
C ARG A 418 59.53 -1.13 48.74
N GLN A 419 59.19 -0.07 49.46
CA GLN A 419 60.14 0.79 50.20
C GLN A 419 60.37 0.37 51.65
N ARG A 420 59.71 -0.70 52.14
CA ARG A 420 59.97 -1.25 53.48
C ARG A 420 60.74 -2.56 53.37
N ASN A 421 61.81 -2.67 54.16
CA ASN A 421 62.66 -3.85 54.25
C ASN A 421 61.84 -5.15 54.48
N PRO A 422 62.27 -6.30 53.94
CA PRO A 422 61.60 -7.57 54.17
C PRO A 422 61.87 -8.00 55.61
N GLY A 423 60.79 -8.26 56.35
CA GLY A 423 60.87 -8.73 57.72
C GLY A 423 60.51 -7.65 58.70
N VAL A 424 59.22 -7.57 59.01
CA VAL A 424 58.62 -7.34 60.33
C VAL A 424 57.13 -7.53 60.06
N GLY A 425 56.63 -8.74 60.35
CA GLY A 425 55.20 -8.89 60.66
C GLY A 425 54.87 -8.06 61.90
N TYR A 426 53.59 -7.97 62.25
CA TYR A 426 53.06 -7.87 63.62
C TYR A 426 51.63 -7.26 63.56
N TRP A 427 50.63 -8.14 63.80
CA TRP A 427 49.32 -7.93 64.50
C TRP A 427 48.32 -6.92 63.86
N THR A 428 46.98 -7.06 63.91
CA THR A 428 46.07 -7.97 64.61
C THR A 428 44.63 -7.78 64.13
N THR A 429 43.90 -8.89 64.24
CA THR A 429 42.48 -9.16 64.54
C THR A 429 41.50 -8.09 65.07
N ARG A 430 40.20 -8.47 64.89
CA ARG A 430 38.90 -8.11 65.52
C ARG A 430 38.10 -7.01 64.80
N THR A 431 36.81 -7.20 64.45
CA THR A 431 35.70 -7.74 65.26
C THR A 431 34.62 -8.54 64.49
N GLU A 432 33.96 -9.45 65.23
CA GLU A 432 32.74 -10.21 64.93
C GLU A 432 31.44 -9.36 64.95
N ASN A 433 30.35 -10.02 64.50
CA ASN A 433 28.91 -9.83 64.81
C ASN A 433 28.11 -8.78 63.98
N VAL A 434 26.93 -9.02 63.37
CA VAL A 434 25.86 -10.04 63.48
C VAL A 434 25.11 -10.21 62.13
N ALA A 435 24.67 -11.45 61.86
CA ALA A 435 23.57 -11.99 61.03
C ALA A 435 22.75 -11.09 60.07
N ALA A 436 22.52 -11.57 58.84
CA ALA A 436 21.26 -12.27 58.48
C ALA A 436 21.26 -12.72 57.01
N ALA A 437 21.17 -14.05 56.84
CA ALA A 437 20.36 -14.81 55.88
C ALA A 437 20.35 -14.47 54.37
N SER A 438 20.64 -15.54 53.60
CA SER A 438 20.08 -15.91 52.28
C SER A 438 20.91 -15.60 51.02
N SER A 439 21.70 -16.61 50.65
CA SER A 439 22.03 -16.98 49.25
C SER A 439 20.79 -17.62 48.56
N PRO A 440 20.73 -17.83 47.22
CA PRO A 440 21.90 -18.05 46.36
C PRO A 440 21.88 -17.52 44.90
N SER A 441 23.09 -17.60 44.31
CA SER A 441 23.40 -17.92 42.91
C SER A 441 23.44 -16.83 41.84
N LEU A 442 24.63 -16.21 41.75
CA LEU A 442 25.31 -15.89 40.51
C LEU A 442 26.22 -17.07 40.10
N ALA A 443 26.31 -17.34 38.80
CA ALA A 443 27.49 -17.88 38.10
C ALA A 443 27.55 -17.15 36.74
N SER A 444 28.54 -16.27 36.53
CA SER A 444 29.80 -16.53 35.79
C SER A 444 29.55 -16.60 34.26
N ALA A 445 30.23 -15.87 33.37
CA ALA A 445 31.65 -15.57 33.31
C ALA A 445 31.97 -14.38 32.36
N ARG A 446 33.18 -13.83 32.55
CA ARG A 446 34.01 -13.01 31.63
C ARG A 446 34.68 -13.95 30.57
N PRO A 447 35.67 -13.53 29.75
CA PRO A 447 36.08 -12.24 29.15
C PRO A 447 36.43 -12.34 27.63
N GLU A 448 36.71 -11.23 26.91
CA GLU A 448 37.99 -11.01 26.16
C GLU A 448 38.03 -9.70 25.35
N SER A 449 39.25 -9.28 25.00
CA SER A 449 39.66 -8.10 24.21
C SER A 449 40.95 -8.51 23.47
N PRO A 450 41.31 -7.98 22.26
CA PRO A 450 41.91 -6.63 22.16
C PRO A 450 41.76 -5.84 20.80
N ARG A 451 42.12 -4.54 20.89
CA ARG A 451 42.46 -3.42 19.93
C ARG A 451 43.19 -3.77 18.59
N PRO A 452 43.50 -2.83 17.60
CA PRO A 452 43.62 -1.34 17.61
C PRO A 452 43.09 -0.54 16.35
N PRO A 453 43.35 0.80 16.22
CA PRO A 453 42.60 1.76 15.38
C PRO A 453 43.40 2.39 14.21
N SER A 454 42.75 3.23 13.38
CA SER A 454 43.45 4.21 12.52
C SER A 454 42.64 5.50 12.36
N ALA A 455 43.37 6.62 12.48
CA ALA A 455 42.91 8.00 12.44
C ALA A 455 43.71 8.79 11.40
N SER A 456 43.06 9.65 10.63
CA SER A 456 43.57 10.90 10.04
C SER A 456 42.34 11.66 9.51
N LYS A 457 41.94 12.84 10.03
CA LYS A 457 42.52 14.19 9.99
C LYS A 457 42.86 14.68 8.56
N SER A 458 41.94 15.56 8.11
CA SER A 458 41.88 16.69 7.14
C SER A 458 43.22 17.37 6.74
N PRO A 459 43.28 18.51 5.98
CA PRO A 459 42.32 19.28 5.14
C PRO A 459 42.94 19.59 3.73
N THR A 460 42.38 20.31 2.75
CA THR A 460 42.22 21.78 2.60
C THR A 460 41.71 22.14 1.18
N PRO A 461 41.19 23.37 0.97
CA PRO A 461 40.47 23.82 -0.22
C PRO A 461 41.25 24.87 -1.06
N SER A 462 40.53 25.51 -2.02
CA SER A 462 40.88 26.68 -2.89
C SER A 462 41.23 26.31 -4.35
N PHE A 463 40.83 27.03 -5.42
CA PHE A 463 40.45 28.44 -5.63
C PHE A 463 39.53 28.55 -6.89
N THR A 464 38.61 29.53 -6.89
CA THR A 464 37.58 29.97 -7.89
C THR A 464 38.13 30.94 -8.97
N PRO A 465 37.39 31.72 -9.82
CA PRO A 465 36.00 31.74 -10.42
C PRO A 465 36.08 31.92 -12.01
N PRO A 466 35.10 32.43 -12.84
CA PRO A 466 33.83 33.14 -12.57
C PRO A 466 32.56 32.90 -13.43
N SER A 467 31.43 33.37 -12.84
CA SER A 467 30.16 33.96 -13.33
C SER A 467 29.45 33.62 -14.65
N SER A 468 28.18 33.22 -14.45
CA SER A 468 26.92 33.77 -15.03
C SER A 468 26.20 33.04 -16.18
N ALA A 469 24.88 32.90 -15.93
CA ALA A 469 23.74 32.82 -16.85
C ALA A 469 23.43 31.52 -17.63
N MET A 470 22.34 30.88 -17.16
CA MET A 470 21.09 30.59 -17.89
C MET A 470 21.13 29.73 -19.17
N ALA A 471 20.23 28.73 -19.14
CA ALA A 471 19.45 28.18 -20.25
C ALA A 471 20.00 26.99 -21.09
N ARG A 472 19.16 25.95 -21.08
CA ARG A 472 18.72 25.11 -22.22
C ARG A 472 19.59 23.93 -22.71
N SER A 473 18.95 22.76 -22.58
CA SER A 473 18.89 21.63 -23.55
C SER A 473 20.19 20.85 -23.83
N ALA A 474 20.24 19.54 -23.97
CA ALA A 474 19.22 18.54 -24.28
C ALA A 474 19.70 17.14 -23.86
N SER A 475 18.78 16.32 -23.36
CA SER A 475 18.70 14.90 -23.73
C SER A 475 17.31 14.67 -24.29
N SER A 476 17.27 14.75 -25.62
CA SER A 476 16.15 14.52 -26.51
C SER A 476 15.89 13.03 -26.67
N MET A 477 14.68 12.57 -26.37
CA MET A 477 13.80 11.73 -27.20
C MET A 477 12.46 11.63 -26.43
N SER A 478 11.34 11.90 -27.12
CA SER A 478 9.93 11.79 -26.68
C SER A 478 9.13 13.04 -26.28
N ALA A 479 9.53 14.27 -26.64
CA ALA A 479 8.61 15.43 -26.58
C ALA A 479 7.82 15.65 -27.89
N GLN A 480 8.27 15.08 -29.02
CA GLN A 480 7.59 15.25 -30.30
C GLN A 480 6.32 14.38 -30.43
N ASP A 481 6.23 13.24 -29.73
CA ASP A 481 5.01 12.41 -29.75
C ASP A 481 3.90 12.98 -28.85
N GLU A 482 4.24 13.58 -27.70
CA GLU A 482 3.26 14.22 -26.82
C GLU A 482 2.70 15.53 -27.41
N GLU A 483 3.46 16.27 -28.22
CA GLU A 483 2.95 17.42 -28.99
C GLU A 483 2.21 16.99 -30.27
N ALA A 484 2.62 15.91 -30.95
CA ALA A 484 1.94 15.43 -32.15
C ALA A 484 0.52 14.90 -31.84
N ILE A 485 0.32 14.21 -30.71
CA ILE A 485 -0.99 13.70 -30.28
C ILE A 485 -1.96 14.85 -29.91
N ASN A 486 -1.43 15.96 -29.38
CA ASN A 486 -2.23 17.15 -29.07
C ASN A 486 -2.60 17.99 -30.29
N LEU A 487 -1.76 18.01 -31.34
CA LEU A 487 -2.06 18.73 -32.58
C LEU A 487 -3.14 18.03 -33.42
N GLU A 488 -3.16 16.70 -33.46
CA GLU A 488 -4.17 15.95 -34.22
C GLU A 488 -5.54 16.02 -33.54
N TYR A 489 -5.59 15.92 -32.21
CA TYR A 489 -6.81 16.16 -31.43
C TYR A 489 -7.33 17.59 -31.63
N LEU A 490 -6.46 18.60 -31.50
CA LEU A 490 -6.84 19.99 -31.70
C LEU A 490 -7.29 20.27 -33.14
N ARG A 491 -6.65 19.65 -34.14
CA ARG A 491 -7.05 19.73 -35.55
C ARG A 491 -8.45 19.14 -35.78
N ASN A 492 -8.75 17.98 -35.21
CA ASN A 492 -10.05 17.33 -35.34
C ASN A 492 -11.16 18.12 -34.64
N VAL A 493 -10.87 18.66 -33.45
CA VAL A 493 -11.80 19.56 -32.74
C VAL A 493 -12.07 20.81 -33.56
N ILE A 494 -11.03 21.49 -34.07
CA ILE A 494 -11.19 22.68 -34.92
C ILE A 494 -12.00 22.36 -36.18
N LEU A 495 -11.74 21.23 -36.84
CA LEU A 495 -12.49 20.78 -38.03
C LEU A 495 -13.98 20.54 -37.72
N GLN A 496 -14.29 19.88 -36.60
CA GLN A 496 -15.66 19.63 -36.16
C GLN A 496 -16.43 20.94 -35.89
N PHE A 497 -15.76 21.95 -35.33
CA PHE A 497 -16.33 23.27 -35.13
C PHE A 497 -16.51 24.07 -36.44
N LEU A 498 -15.70 23.83 -37.47
CA LEU A 498 -15.82 24.47 -38.78
C LEU A 498 -16.90 23.83 -39.66
N GLU A 499 -17.13 22.53 -39.50
CA GLU A 499 -18.14 21.74 -40.20
C GLU A 499 -19.56 22.23 -39.90
N HIS A 500 -19.85 22.58 -38.64
CA HIS A 500 -21.13 23.15 -38.23
C HIS A 500 -21.11 24.69 -38.24
N LYS A 501 -21.86 25.30 -39.16
CA LYS A 501 -21.96 26.78 -39.30
C LYS A 501 -22.33 27.51 -38.00
N ASP A 502 -23.15 26.88 -37.16
CA ASP A 502 -23.68 27.49 -35.94
C ASP A 502 -22.70 27.46 -34.76
N MET A 503 -21.69 26.58 -34.80
CA MET A 503 -20.71 26.40 -33.72
C MET A 503 -19.45 27.25 -33.89
N ARG A 504 -19.28 27.87 -35.07
CA ARG A 504 -18.11 28.68 -35.38
C ARG A 504 -17.90 29.90 -34.49
N PRO A 505 -18.94 30.62 -34.02
CA PRO A 505 -18.76 31.72 -33.06
C PRO A 505 -18.12 31.24 -31.74
N SER A 506 -18.46 30.03 -31.30
CA SER A 506 -17.88 29.41 -30.10
C SER A 506 -16.40 29.04 -30.31
N LEU A 507 -16.04 28.59 -31.51
CA LEU A 507 -14.64 28.32 -31.87
C LEU A 507 -13.78 29.59 -31.84
N VAL A 508 -14.29 30.71 -32.36
CA VAL A 508 -13.57 32.01 -32.30
C VAL A 508 -13.34 32.43 -30.84
N LYS A 509 -14.31 32.20 -29.97
CA LYS A 509 -14.20 32.51 -28.53
C LYS A 509 -13.12 31.66 -27.85
N VAL A 510 -13.06 30.36 -28.16
CA VAL A 510 -12.05 29.43 -27.61
C VAL A 510 -10.67 29.73 -28.18
N MET A 511 -10.53 29.94 -29.49
CA MET A 511 -9.26 30.29 -30.12
C MET A 511 -8.73 31.65 -29.64
N SER A 512 -9.61 32.60 -29.35
CA SER A 512 -9.24 33.90 -28.77
C SER A 512 -8.60 33.76 -27.38
N ILE A 513 -9.09 32.82 -26.57
CA ILE A 513 -8.55 32.53 -25.23
C ILE A 513 -7.20 31.81 -25.33
N ILE A 514 -7.08 30.83 -26.23
CA ILE A 514 -5.87 30.04 -26.37
C ILE A 514 -4.74 30.84 -27.05
N LEU A 515 -5.05 31.54 -28.14
CA LEU A 515 -4.08 32.30 -28.95
C LEU A 515 -3.98 33.79 -28.55
N HIS A 516 -4.69 34.21 -27.51
CA HIS A 516 -4.64 35.57 -26.94
C HIS A 516 -4.84 36.68 -27.98
N PHE A 517 -5.91 36.58 -28.78
CA PHE A 517 -6.18 37.59 -29.79
C PHE A 517 -6.47 38.96 -29.19
N THR A 518 -5.94 40.00 -29.84
CA THR A 518 -6.31 41.37 -29.50
C THR A 518 -7.77 41.64 -29.86
N PRO A 519 -8.45 42.58 -29.17
CA PRO A 519 -9.83 42.94 -29.48
C PRO A 519 -10.08 43.45 -30.91
N GLN A 520 -9.03 43.84 -31.64
CA GLN A 520 -9.10 44.21 -33.05
C GLN A 520 -9.07 42.98 -33.97
N GLU A 521 -8.25 41.98 -33.67
CA GLU A 521 -8.16 40.71 -34.40
C GLU A 521 -9.44 39.88 -34.24
N MET A 522 -10.00 39.83 -33.02
CA MET A 522 -11.27 39.17 -32.74
C MET A 522 -12.44 39.79 -33.54
N ARG A 523 -12.45 41.12 -33.71
CA ARG A 523 -13.46 41.82 -34.53
C ARG A 523 -13.30 41.51 -36.02
N ARG A 524 -12.06 41.43 -36.53
CA ARG A 524 -11.80 41.02 -37.92
C ARG A 524 -12.22 39.57 -38.20
N LEU A 525 -11.89 38.63 -37.30
CA LEU A 525 -12.25 37.21 -37.43
C LEU A 525 -13.76 36.97 -37.34
N THR A 526 -14.45 37.69 -36.45
CA THR A 526 -15.92 37.59 -36.33
C THR A 526 -16.62 38.18 -37.56
N ALA A 527 -16.04 39.22 -38.18
CA ALA A 527 -16.57 39.82 -39.41
C ALA A 527 -16.36 38.91 -40.64
N SER A 528 -15.20 38.26 -40.76
CA SER A 528 -14.94 37.30 -41.86
C SER A 528 -15.75 36.01 -41.75
N LEU A 529 -16.31 35.70 -40.59
CA LEU A 529 -17.17 34.53 -40.36
C LEU A 529 -18.67 34.77 -40.60
N LYS A 530 -19.08 36.04 -40.68
CA LYS A 530 -20.45 36.46 -40.98
C LYS A 530 -20.67 36.78 -42.47
N SER A 531 -19.58 37.03 -43.20
CA SER A 531 -19.55 36.96 -44.67
C SER A 531 -19.50 35.51 -45.11
#